data_AF-A0AA47INQ2-F1
#
_entry.id   AF-A0AA47INQ2-F1
#
_cell.length_a   1.000
_cell.length_b   1.000
_cell.length_c   1.000
_cell.angle_alpha   90.00
_cell.angle_beta   90.00
_cell.angle_gamma   90.00
#
_symmetry.space_group_name_H-M   'P 1'
#
loop_
_entity.id
_entity.type
_entity.pdbx_description
1 polymer ?
#
loop_
_entity_poly.entity_id
_entity_poly.type
_entity_poly.pdbx_seq_one_letter_code
_entity_poly.pdbx_strand_id
1 'polypeptide(L)'
;MTMHPSPWAPRPGYQRSSALPQTSTVPDPLPGAGQRYQVHRESQGADPSRTSGPEDARQQPKQAASLIPSGIPAKAGAIVMLTAIVVFSLCTLYVFSRLRREFGPVVLPSFELALIPLGGVLVATMLLAGVFWYVRWEPRPPGVFTAVTLVVAFLWGTSVSTLCSLVVNVWVTRVITEAMGDPGTAAVISAPLVEELTKGLGVLFVFLIWRRTINGTIDGVVYAAFTAAGFAFVENILYFVQGWEYVGTIFVTRGILSPFAHLTFTACTGVAIGVSSRRRSQYAWAWMALVGLVGAILLHATWNGFVTANFGVYLLLQFPFYALCIGLVSWLRWSERRSMRRGIDDYAHAGWFSPAEVQMLTTGKGRRLGRRWAVPRGPQAVYAMAVFQKTASELAQLRQQAVDGHAQADFSAKESELLDRITLARRTFLRGQ
;
A
#
# COMPACT_ATOMS: atom_id res chain seq x y z
N MET A 1 -50.09 9.95 -1.35
CA MET A 1 -48.72 10.01 -0.79
C MET A 1 -48.18 8.59 -0.71
N THR A 2 -47.32 8.20 -1.64
CA THR A 2 -46.70 6.87 -1.69
C THR A 2 -45.39 6.89 -0.89
N MET A 3 -45.33 6.12 0.20
CA MET A 3 -44.09 5.98 0.97
C MET A 3 -43.05 5.20 0.14
N HIS A 4 -41.85 5.77 0.00
CA HIS A 4 -40.71 5.04 -0.53
C HIS A 4 -40.31 3.90 0.43
N PRO A 5 -39.96 2.71 -0.06
CA PRO A 5 -39.49 1.63 0.79
C PRO A 5 -38.14 1.98 1.43
N SER A 6 -37.99 1.64 2.71
CA SER A 6 -36.75 1.79 3.48
C SER A 6 -35.56 1.16 2.73
N PRO A 7 -34.38 1.81 2.70
CA PRO A 7 -33.16 1.24 2.11
C PRO A 7 -32.68 -0.05 2.82
N TRP A 8 -33.32 -0.43 3.93
CA TRP A 8 -33.06 -1.61 4.72
C TRP A 8 -34.07 -2.76 4.50
N ALA A 9 -35.04 -2.58 3.61
CA ALA A 9 -35.99 -3.64 3.28
C ALA A 9 -35.32 -4.74 2.42
N PRO A 10 -35.48 -6.04 2.76
CA PRO A 10 -35.03 -7.12 1.91
C PRO A 10 -35.66 -7.01 0.52
N ARG A 11 -34.87 -7.20 -0.54
CA ARG A 11 -35.37 -7.16 -1.91
C ARG A 11 -36.39 -8.30 -2.15
N PRO A 12 -37.42 -8.09 -2.98
CA PRO A 12 -38.31 -9.18 -3.39
C PRO A 12 -37.50 -10.34 -3.98
N GLY A 13 -37.66 -11.55 -3.42
CA GLY A 13 -36.92 -12.74 -3.83
C GLY A 13 -35.67 -13.11 -2.99
N TYR A 14 -35.36 -12.36 -1.92
CA TYR A 14 -34.32 -12.77 -0.97
C TYR A 14 -34.78 -13.97 -0.12
N GLN A 15 -34.19 -15.15 -0.34
CA GLN A 15 -34.32 -16.30 0.56
C GLN A 15 -33.18 -16.27 1.59
N ARG A 16 -33.55 -16.15 2.87
CA ARG A 16 -32.63 -16.17 4.01
C ARG A 16 -32.03 -17.57 4.15
N SER A 17 -30.71 -17.66 4.28
CA SER A 17 -30.02 -18.92 4.54
C SER A 17 -30.47 -19.54 5.87
N SER A 18 -30.74 -20.85 5.88
CA SER A 18 -31.14 -21.64 7.06
C SER A 18 -30.02 -21.82 8.09
N ALA A 19 -28.80 -21.35 7.80
CA ALA A 19 -27.63 -21.45 8.68
C ALA A 19 -27.52 -20.32 9.73
N LEU A 20 -28.48 -19.40 9.80
CA LEU A 20 -28.50 -18.34 10.82
C LEU A 20 -29.42 -18.74 11.99
N PRO A 21 -29.00 -18.56 13.25
CA PRO A 21 -29.88 -18.72 14.41
C PRO A 21 -31.09 -17.78 14.29
N GLN A 22 -32.30 -18.30 14.50
CA GLN A 22 -33.49 -17.47 14.66
C GLN A 22 -33.38 -16.69 15.98
N THR A 23 -33.51 -15.37 15.93
CA THR A 23 -33.72 -14.56 17.13
C THR A 23 -35.12 -14.84 17.65
N SER A 24 -35.25 -15.71 18.64
CA SER A 24 -36.50 -15.98 19.34
C SER A 24 -36.87 -14.79 20.21
N THR A 25 -37.92 -14.07 19.83
CA THR A 25 -38.59 -13.09 20.70
C THR A 25 -39.69 -13.81 21.50
N VAL A 26 -39.32 -14.53 22.56
CA VAL A 26 -40.22 -14.88 23.69
C VAL A 26 -39.37 -15.04 24.96
N PRO A 27 -39.78 -14.52 26.13
CA PRO A 27 -38.99 -14.61 27.37
C PRO A 27 -39.10 -16.00 28.03
N ASP A 28 -37.98 -16.45 28.58
CA ASP A 28 -37.74 -17.68 29.36
C ASP A 28 -38.55 -17.75 30.68
N PRO A 29 -38.74 -18.95 31.32
CA PRO A 29 -37.69 -19.53 32.17
C PRO A 29 -37.53 -21.08 32.20
N LEU A 30 -36.24 -21.51 32.21
CA LEU A 30 -35.50 -22.65 32.85
C LEU A 30 -36.27 -23.80 33.59
N PRO A 31 -35.65 -24.97 33.92
CA PRO A 31 -34.45 -25.68 33.42
C PRO A 31 -34.66 -27.22 33.21
N GLY A 32 -33.81 -27.91 32.43
CA GLY A 32 -33.74 -29.39 32.52
C GLY A 32 -33.13 -30.13 31.33
N ALA A 33 -32.25 -31.08 31.65
CA ALA A 33 -31.82 -32.29 30.92
C ALA A 33 -31.77 -32.25 29.37
N GLY A 34 -30.56 -32.39 28.84
CA GLY A 34 -30.28 -32.21 27.41
C GLY A 34 -30.81 -33.28 26.46
N GLN A 35 -30.62 -33.00 25.17
CA GLN A 35 -30.41 -34.02 24.16
C GLN A 35 -29.45 -33.50 23.06
N ARG A 36 -28.46 -34.33 22.78
CA ARG A 36 -27.68 -34.33 21.54
C ARG A 36 -28.64 -34.45 20.36
N TYR A 37 -28.56 -33.54 19.39
CA TYR A 37 -29.09 -33.80 18.05
C TYR A 37 -27.93 -34.19 17.11
N GLN A 38 -27.83 -35.49 16.86
CA GLN A 38 -27.35 -36.03 15.59
C GLN A 38 -28.50 -35.93 14.60
N VAL A 39 -28.24 -35.44 13.38
CA VAL A 39 -29.12 -35.70 12.24
C VAL A 39 -28.31 -36.28 11.10
N HIS A 40 -28.84 -37.40 10.64
CA HIS A 40 -28.35 -38.33 9.66
C HIS A 40 -28.37 -37.75 8.25
N ARG A 41 -27.44 -38.27 7.44
CA ARG A 41 -27.27 -38.06 6.01
C ARG A 41 -28.19 -39.03 5.27
N GLU A 42 -29.13 -38.53 4.48
CA GLU A 42 -29.79 -39.33 3.44
C GLU A 42 -29.57 -38.70 2.07
N SER A 43 -28.87 -39.47 1.25
CA SER A 43 -28.72 -39.30 -0.18
C SER A 43 -29.94 -39.90 -0.90
N GLN A 44 -30.60 -39.12 -1.75
CA GLN A 44 -31.47 -39.66 -2.80
C GLN A 44 -30.96 -39.21 -4.17
N GLY A 45 -30.94 -40.19 -5.08
CA GLY A 45 -30.26 -40.18 -6.37
C GLY A 45 -31.03 -39.48 -7.48
N ALA A 46 -30.32 -39.42 -8.61
CA ALA A 46 -30.68 -38.78 -9.86
C ALA A 46 -31.88 -39.41 -10.58
N ASP A 47 -32.59 -38.58 -11.36
CA ASP A 47 -33.47 -39.02 -12.44
C ASP A 47 -33.06 -38.29 -13.75
N PRO A 48 -32.65 -39.00 -14.82
CA PRO A 48 -32.27 -38.41 -16.08
C PRO A 48 -33.37 -38.60 -17.13
N SER A 49 -34.27 -37.64 -17.29
CA SER A 49 -35.09 -37.55 -18.51
C SER A 49 -35.71 -36.16 -18.72
N ARG A 50 -35.16 -35.37 -19.64
CA ARG A 50 -35.94 -34.45 -20.47
C ARG A 50 -35.17 -34.05 -21.73
N THR A 51 -35.76 -34.46 -22.85
CA THR A 51 -35.31 -34.31 -24.23
C THR A 51 -35.53 -32.89 -24.76
N SER A 52 -34.70 -32.59 -25.74
CA SER A 52 -34.54 -31.43 -26.64
C SER A 52 -35.78 -30.75 -27.23
N GLY A 53 -35.68 -29.42 -27.40
CA GLY A 53 -36.39 -28.59 -28.38
C GLY A 53 -35.69 -27.21 -28.54
N PRO A 54 -35.53 -26.65 -29.76
CA PRO A 54 -34.57 -25.58 -30.09
C PRO A 54 -35.19 -24.16 -30.14
N GLU A 55 -34.36 -23.15 -30.45
CA GLU A 55 -34.60 -21.68 -30.58
C GLU A 55 -34.07 -20.87 -29.38
N ASP A 56 -32.81 -20.48 -29.31
CA ASP A 56 -32.01 -19.57 -30.16
C ASP A 56 -32.22 -18.06 -29.86
N ALA A 57 -31.11 -17.34 -29.89
CA ALA A 57 -30.97 -15.88 -29.91
C ALA A 57 -31.28 -15.05 -28.64
N ARG A 58 -30.46 -15.20 -27.59
CA ARG A 58 -30.03 -14.05 -26.75
C ARG A 58 -28.65 -14.23 -26.10
N GLN A 59 -27.73 -14.90 -26.78
CA GLN A 59 -26.32 -14.89 -26.43
C GLN A 59 -25.58 -13.90 -27.33
N GLN A 60 -25.25 -12.73 -26.80
CA GLN A 60 -24.16 -11.83 -27.24
C GLN A 60 -23.99 -10.73 -26.18
N PRO A 61 -22.81 -10.11 -25.97
CA PRO A 61 -21.44 -10.62 -26.13
C PRO A 61 -20.54 -10.17 -24.95
N LYS A 62 -19.97 -11.08 -24.14
CA LYS A 62 -18.94 -10.71 -23.12
C LYS A 62 -17.78 -11.71 -22.98
N GLN A 63 -17.47 -12.46 -24.03
CA GLN A 63 -16.30 -13.36 -24.03
C GLN A 63 -15.13 -12.91 -24.93
N ALA A 64 -15.19 -11.73 -25.54
CA ALA A 64 -14.10 -11.20 -26.38
C ALA A 64 -13.22 -10.13 -25.67
N ALA A 65 -13.00 -10.25 -24.36
CA ALA A 65 -12.12 -9.32 -23.63
C ALA A 65 -11.36 -9.98 -22.47
N SER A 66 -10.56 -11.01 -22.75
CA SER A 66 -9.26 -11.23 -22.08
C SER A 66 -8.54 -12.44 -22.71
N LEU A 67 -7.97 -12.27 -23.90
CA LEU A 67 -7.09 -13.27 -24.54
C LEU A 67 -5.72 -13.40 -23.88
N ILE A 68 -5.46 -12.64 -22.81
CA ILE A 68 -4.21 -12.70 -22.06
C ILE A 68 -4.51 -13.23 -20.66
N PRO A 69 -4.03 -14.44 -20.30
CA PRO A 69 -4.03 -14.90 -18.92
C PRO A 69 -3.43 -13.81 -18.04
N SER A 70 -4.18 -13.38 -17.03
CA SER A 70 -3.86 -12.23 -16.17
C SER A 70 -2.47 -12.23 -15.50
N GLY A 71 -1.70 -13.33 -15.58
CA GLY A 71 -0.32 -13.44 -15.13
C GLY A 71 0.77 -13.17 -16.18
N ILE A 72 0.48 -13.27 -17.48
CA ILE A 72 1.48 -13.04 -18.55
C ILE A 72 1.94 -11.58 -18.64
N PRO A 73 1.06 -10.55 -18.60
CA PRO A 73 1.50 -9.16 -18.75
C PRO A 73 2.26 -8.68 -17.51
N ALA A 74 1.91 -9.19 -16.32
CA ALA A 74 2.65 -8.92 -15.08
C ALA A 74 4.05 -9.54 -15.10
N LYS A 75 4.20 -10.77 -15.59
CA LYS A 75 5.51 -11.42 -15.76
C LYS A 75 6.39 -10.70 -16.79
N ALA A 76 5.83 -10.35 -17.95
CA ALA A 76 6.54 -9.60 -18.96
C ALA A 76 6.97 -8.22 -18.43
N GLY A 77 6.07 -7.50 -17.74
CA GLY A 77 6.38 -6.23 -17.09
C GLY A 77 7.50 -6.36 -16.04
N ALA A 78 7.48 -7.42 -15.22
CA ALA A 78 8.54 -7.69 -14.25
C ALA A 78 9.90 -7.93 -14.92
N ILE A 79 9.94 -8.70 -16.01
CA ILE A 79 11.17 -8.94 -16.77
C ILE A 79 11.69 -7.61 -17.35
N VAL A 80 10.83 -6.84 -18.02
CA VAL A 80 11.21 -5.53 -18.60
C VAL A 80 11.76 -4.60 -17.53
N MET A 81 11.09 -4.51 -16.38
CA MET A 81 11.51 -3.64 -15.29
C MET A 81 12.86 -4.09 -14.70
N LEU A 82 13.07 -5.40 -14.49
CA LEU A 82 14.34 -5.93 -14.00
C LEU A 82 15.48 -5.74 -15.01
N THR A 83 15.23 -5.98 -16.30
CA THR A 83 16.20 -5.73 -17.37
C THR A 83 16.58 -4.25 -17.42
N ALA A 84 15.60 -3.34 -17.34
CA ALA A 84 15.85 -1.90 -17.28
C ALA A 84 16.71 -1.55 -16.07
N ILE A 85 16.39 -2.04 -14.86
CA ILE A 85 17.19 -1.81 -13.66
C ILE A 85 18.63 -2.30 -13.84
N VAL A 86 18.84 -3.51 -14.37
CA VAL A 86 20.19 -4.07 -14.58
C VAL A 86 20.99 -3.19 -15.55
N VAL A 87 20.43 -2.90 -16.72
CA VAL A 87 21.11 -2.08 -17.75
C VAL A 87 21.43 -0.69 -17.21
N PHE A 88 20.44 -0.01 -16.60
CA PHE A 88 20.65 1.33 -16.06
C PHE A 88 21.58 1.34 -14.84
N SER A 89 21.62 0.26 -14.04
CA SER A 89 22.58 0.14 -12.94
C SER A 89 24.01 0.02 -13.46
N LEU A 90 24.23 -0.77 -14.54
CA LEU A 90 25.54 -0.84 -15.19
C LEU A 90 25.96 0.53 -15.76
N CYS A 91 25.04 1.25 -16.39
CA CYS A 91 25.29 2.62 -16.85
C CYS A 91 25.58 3.59 -15.69
N THR A 92 24.89 3.45 -14.57
CA THR A 92 25.11 4.26 -13.36
C THR A 92 26.51 3.99 -12.79
N LEU A 93 26.92 2.72 -12.70
CA LEU A 93 28.29 2.35 -12.30
C LEU A 93 29.35 2.90 -13.25
N TYR A 94 29.07 2.93 -14.55
CA TYR A 94 29.93 3.55 -15.54
C TYR A 94 30.07 5.06 -15.32
N VAL A 95 28.96 5.77 -15.04
CA VAL A 95 28.96 7.20 -14.69
C VAL A 95 29.77 7.44 -13.43
N PHE A 96 29.59 6.65 -12.38
CA PHE A 96 30.39 6.74 -11.15
C PHE A 96 31.89 6.46 -11.37
N SER A 97 32.22 5.52 -12.26
CA SER A 97 33.61 5.26 -12.66
C SER A 97 34.23 6.47 -13.35
N ARG A 98 33.48 7.20 -14.19
CA ARG A 98 33.93 8.47 -14.78
C ARG A 98 34.07 9.58 -13.73
N LEU A 99 33.07 9.77 -12.87
CA LEU A 99 33.13 10.72 -11.75
C LEU A 99 34.37 10.48 -10.87
N ARG A 100 34.72 9.22 -10.58
CA ARG A 100 35.93 8.89 -9.82
C ARG A 100 37.23 9.28 -10.53
N ARG A 101 37.26 9.20 -11.87
CA ARG A 101 38.44 9.64 -12.66
C ARG A 101 38.56 11.16 -12.67
N GLU A 102 37.44 11.88 -12.72
CA GLU A 102 37.39 13.34 -12.81
C GLU A 102 37.60 14.01 -11.45
N PHE A 103 36.92 13.55 -10.41
CA PHE A 103 36.92 14.17 -9.08
C PHE A 103 37.83 13.46 -8.07
N GLY A 104 38.47 12.36 -8.47
CA GLY A 104 39.51 11.68 -7.69
C GLY A 104 39.02 11.14 -6.33
N PRO A 105 39.68 11.49 -5.20
CA PRO A 105 39.43 10.87 -3.90
C PRO A 105 38.09 11.27 -3.25
N VAL A 106 37.43 12.34 -3.69
CA VAL A 106 36.23 12.89 -3.02
C VAL A 106 34.96 12.06 -3.23
N VAL A 107 34.95 11.17 -4.23
CA VAL A 107 33.77 10.36 -4.56
C VAL A 107 33.42 9.36 -3.46
N LEU A 108 34.43 8.72 -2.85
CA LEU A 108 34.20 7.75 -1.76
C LEU A 108 33.65 8.43 -0.49
N PRO A 109 34.25 9.51 0.03
CA PRO A 109 33.66 10.27 1.13
C PRO A 109 32.24 10.77 0.83
N SER A 110 31.98 11.25 -0.39
CA SER A 110 30.65 11.71 -0.81
C SER A 110 29.61 10.58 -0.75
N PHE A 111 29.98 9.37 -1.16
CA PHE A 111 29.15 8.18 -1.01
C PHE A 111 28.86 7.87 0.47
N GLU A 112 29.89 7.87 1.32
CA GLU A 112 29.76 7.61 2.76
C GLU A 112 28.87 8.65 3.46
N LEU A 113 29.05 9.93 3.15
CA LEU A 113 28.21 11.03 3.61
C LEU A 113 26.75 10.83 3.22
N ALA A 114 26.47 10.37 1.99
CA ALA A 114 25.11 10.13 1.51
C ALA A 114 24.42 8.93 2.19
N LEU A 115 25.16 8.00 2.80
CA LEU A 115 24.58 6.89 3.57
C LEU A 115 23.90 7.36 4.86
N ILE A 116 24.35 8.46 5.46
CA ILE A 116 23.80 8.99 6.71
C ILE A 116 22.31 9.39 6.55
N PRO A 117 21.95 10.33 5.64
CA PRO A 117 20.55 10.69 5.42
C PRO A 117 19.75 9.51 4.88
N LEU A 118 20.33 8.67 4.00
CA LEU A 118 19.67 7.48 3.50
C LEU A 118 19.27 6.54 4.66
N GLY A 119 20.20 6.24 5.55
CA GLY A 119 19.95 5.38 6.72
C GLY A 119 18.84 5.95 7.61
N GLY A 120 18.88 7.25 7.91
CA GLY A 120 17.83 7.92 8.68
C GLY A 120 16.46 7.83 8.02
N VAL A 121 16.40 8.08 6.71
CA VAL A 121 15.17 8.02 5.92
C VAL A 121 14.61 6.61 5.83
N LEU A 122 15.45 5.59 5.59
CA LEU A 122 15.02 4.20 5.52
C LEU A 122 14.52 3.71 6.87
N VAL A 123 15.22 4.05 7.97
CA VAL A 123 14.77 3.72 9.33
C VAL A 123 13.42 4.40 9.63
N ALA A 124 13.28 5.70 9.38
CA ALA A 124 12.03 6.42 9.60
C ALA A 124 10.88 5.85 8.77
N THR A 125 11.13 5.58 7.48
CA THR A 125 10.16 4.96 6.57
C THR A 125 9.77 3.57 7.06
N MET A 126 10.73 2.74 7.47
CA MET A 126 10.48 1.41 8.01
C MET A 126 9.82 1.42 9.38
N LEU A 127 10.02 2.45 10.20
CA LEU A 127 9.27 2.63 11.45
C LEU A 127 7.83 3.03 11.16
N LEU A 128 7.59 3.94 10.22
CA LEU A 128 6.25 4.33 9.79
C LEU A 128 5.50 3.16 9.14
N ALA A 129 6.15 2.47 8.20
CA ALA A 129 5.66 1.27 7.55
C ALA A 129 5.51 0.12 8.53
N GLY A 130 6.48 -0.10 9.41
CA GLY A 130 6.49 -1.16 10.41
C GLY A 130 5.37 -1.00 11.43
N VAL A 131 5.12 0.21 11.93
CA VAL A 131 3.94 0.46 12.77
C VAL A 131 2.64 0.24 11.97
N PHE A 132 2.64 0.51 10.67
CA PHE A 132 1.48 0.29 9.82
C PHE A 132 1.24 -1.18 9.48
N TRP A 133 2.21 -1.94 8.99
CA TRP A 133 2.12 -3.38 8.74
C TRP A 133 1.84 -4.14 10.03
N TYR A 134 2.35 -3.65 11.16
CA TYR A 134 1.98 -4.15 12.47
C TYR A 134 0.49 -3.91 12.82
N VAL A 135 -0.10 -2.80 12.34
CA VAL A 135 -1.54 -2.52 12.45
C VAL A 135 -2.33 -3.34 11.41
N ARG A 136 -1.81 -3.53 10.20
CA ARG A 136 -2.39 -4.26 9.05
C ARG A 136 -2.15 -5.77 9.03
N TRP A 137 -1.53 -6.34 10.06
CA TRP A 137 -1.59 -7.77 10.34
C TRP A 137 -0.88 -8.73 9.37
N GLU A 138 0.46 -8.63 9.31
CA GLU A 138 1.31 -9.81 9.08
C GLU A 138 2.32 -9.92 10.24
N PRO A 139 2.22 -10.94 11.12
CA PRO A 139 3.13 -11.10 12.26
C PRO A 139 4.58 -11.45 11.91
N ARG A 140 5.00 -11.30 10.65
CA ARG A 140 6.33 -11.66 10.15
C ARG A 140 7.04 -10.41 9.61
N PRO A 141 8.39 -10.37 9.57
CA PRO A 141 9.10 -9.38 8.74
C PRO A 141 8.46 -9.32 7.34
N PRO A 142 8.58 -8.20 6.60
CA PRO A 142 8.07 -8.14 5.22
C PRO A 142 8.44 -9.45 4.54
N GLY A 143 7.44 -10.20 4.07
CA GLY A 143 7.69 -11.47 3.41
C GLY A 143 8.75 -11.26 2.34
N VAL A 144 9.51 -12.29 1.98
CA VAL A 144 10.60 -12.19 0.99
C VAL A 144 10.16 -11.38 -0.23
N PHE A 145 8.91 -11.59 -0.67
CA PHE A 145 8.24 -10.80 -1.68
C PHE A 145 8.26 -9.28 -1.44
N THR A 146 7.75 -8.80 -0.30
CA THR A 146 7.72 -7.37 0.04
C THR A 146 9.13 -6.80 0.10
N ALA A 147 10.07 -7.51 0.73
CA ALA A 147 11.47 -7.07 0.77
C ALA A 147 12.07 -6.92 -0.63
N VAL A 148 11.83 -7.90 -1.52
CA VAL A 148 12.25 -7.83 -2.92
C VAL A 148 11.60 -6.65 -3.64
N THR A 149 10.29 -6.41 -3.47
CA THR A 149 9.62 -5.26 -4.10
C THR A 149 10.18 -3.92 -3.62
N LEU A 150 10.51 -3.78 -2.33
CA LEU A 150 11.15 -2.58 -1.79
C LEU A 150 12.54 -2.36 -2.37
N VAL A 151 13.34 -3.43 -2.49
CA VAL A 151 14.66 -3.39 -3.13
C VAL A 151 14.52 -3.00 -4.60
N VAL A 152 13.58 -3.58 -5.32
CA VAL A 152 13.32 -3.23 -6.73
C VAL A 152 12.88 -1.78 -6.88
N ALA A 153 11.99 -1.29 -6.01
CA ALA A 153 11.56 0.10 -6.00
C ALA A 153 12.74 1.06 -5.73
N PHE A 154 13.61 0.71 -4.76
CA PHE A 154 14.83 1.45 -4.46
C PHE A 154 15.81 1.46 -5.63
N LEU A 155 16.07 0.29 -6.22
CA LEU A 155 16.98 0.15 -7.36
C LEU A 155 16.48 0.90 -8.59
N TRP A 156 15.17 0.96 -8.82
CA TRP A 156 14.59 1.82 -9.85
C TRP A 156 14.96 3.30 -9.61
N GLY A 157 14.86 3.75 -8.35
CA GLY A 157 15.25 5.09 -7.95
C GLY A 157 16.72 5.39 -8.22
N THR A 158 17.63 4.54 -7.72
CA THR A 158 19.08 4.74 -7.86
C THR A 158 19.57 4.65 -9.30
N SER A 159 18.91 3.86 -10.15
CA SER A 159 19.37 3.59 -11.52
C SER A 159 18.53 4.31 -12.57
N VAL A 160 17.37 3.75 -12.92
CA VAL A 160 16.51 4.21 -14.02
C VAL A 160 16.10 5.66 -13.80
N SER A 161 15.55 5.98 -12.64
CA SER A 161 15.04 7.32 -12.37
C SER A 161 16.13 8.37 -12.37
N THR A 162 17.22 8.13 -11.65
CA THR A 162 18.32 9.10 -11.56
C THR A 162 19.02 9.30 -12.90
N LEU A 163 19.34 8.23 -13.64
CA LEU A 163 20.04 8.36 -14.91
C LEU A 163 19.16 8.97 -16.01
N CYS A 164 17.87 8.59 -16.08
CA CYS A 164 16.93 9.25 -16.97
C CYS A 164 16.82 10.74 -16.65
N SER A 165 16.69 11.11 -15.37
CA SER A 165 16.62 12.51 -14.97
C SER A 165 17.91 13.27 -15.31
N LEU A 166 19.09 12.68 -15.09
CA LEU A 166 20.37 13.30 -15.42
C LEU A 166 20.48 13.64 -16.93
N VAL A 167 19.99 12.76 -17.81
CA VAL A 167 20.04 12.96 -19.26
C VAL A 167 18.93 13.88 -19.75
N VAL A 168 17.69 13.64 -19.31
CA VAL A 168 16.51 14.35 -19.81
C VAL A 168 16.44 15.78 -19.28
N ASN A 169 16.89 16.05 -18.05
CA ASN A 169 16.91 17.41 -17.49
C ASN A 169 17.75 18.37 -18.32
N VAL A 170 18.82 17.91 -18.97
CA VAL A 170 19.66 18.76 -19.84
C VAL A 170 18.84 19.31 -21.00
N TRP A 171 18.01 18.47 -21.64
CA TRP A 171 17.16 18.88 -22.75
C TRP A 171 15.97 19.71 -22.31
N VAL A 172 15.26 19.26 -21.27
CA VAL A 172 14.05 19.96 -20.79
C VAL A 172 14.39 21.34 -20.25
N THR A 173 15.51 21.49 -19.53
CA THR A 173 15.94 22.80 -19.01
C THR A 173 16.25 23.76 -20.16
N ARG A 174 16.87 23.32 -21.26
CA ARG A 174 17.13 24.17 -22.44
C ARG A 174 15.83 24.68 -23.05
N VAL A 175 14.88 23.78 -23.33
CA VAL A 175 13.58 24.12 -23.92
C VAL A 175 12.81 25.12 -23.05
N ILE A 176 12.77 24.89 -21.73
CA ILE A 176 12.05 25.79 -20.82
C ILE A 176 12.79 27.14 -20.68
N THR A 177 14.13 27.14 -20.67
CA THR A 177 14.91 28.38 -20.65
C THR A 177 14.66 29.23 -21.89
N GLU A 178 14.63 28.61 -23.08
CA GLU A 178 14.31 29.28 -24.35
C GLU A 178 12.89 29.86 -24.35
N ALA A 179 11.94 29.18 -23.72
CA ALA A 179 10.55 29.63 -23.64
C ALA A 179 10.32 30.74 -22.60
N MET A 180 11.01 30.69 -21.45
CA MET A 180 10.74 31.58 -20.31
C MET A 180 11.76 32.73 -20.17
N GLY A 181 12.93 32.64 -20.81
CA GLY A 181 13.98 33.66 -20.75
C GLY A 181 14.75 33.73 -19.43
N ASP A 182 14.42 32.89 -18.44
CA ASP A 182 15.10 32.83 -17.15
C ASP A 182 15.56 31.39 -16.83
N PRO A 183 16.89 31.13 -16.83
CA PRO A 183 17.45 29.83 -16.45
C PRO A 183 17.09 29.39 -15.03
N GLY A 184 16.89 30.33 -14.10
CA GLY A 184 16.55 30.04 -12.70
C GLY A 184 15.15 29.43 -12.57
N THR A 185 14.15 30.12 -13.15
CA THR A 185 12.77 29.62 -13.23
C THR A 185 12.69 28.32 -14.03
N ALA A 186 13.49 28.17 -15.08
CA ALA A 186 13.54 26.94 -15.85
C ALA A 186 13.97 25.73 -15.01
N ALA A 187 15.01 25.87 -14.16
CA ALA A 187 15.47 24.79 -13.28
C ALA A 187 14.46 24.44 -12.18
N VAL A 188 13.71 25.43 -11.67
CA VAL A 188 12.65 25.22 -10.66
C VAL A 188 11.51 24.36 -11.22
N ILE A 189 11.27 24.38 -12.54
CA ILE A 189 10.17 23.65 -13.18
C ILE A 189 10.65 22.36 -13.87
N SER A 190 11.79 22.42 -14.58
CA SER A 190 12.31 21.30 -15.38
C SER A 190 12.64 20.09 -14.53
N ALA A 191 13.36 20.31 -13.42
CA ALA A 191 13.81 19.23 -12.55
C ALA A 191 12.62 18.49 -11.91
N PRO A 192 11.65 19.15 -11.25
CA PRO A 192 10.46 18.48 -10.73
C PRO A 192 9.68 17.69 -11.77
N LEU A 193 9.52 18.23 -12.98
CA LEU A 193 8.77 17.59 -14.05
C LEU A 193 9.38 16.23 -14.42
N VAL A 194 10.68 16.20 -14.69
CA VAL A 194 11.37 14.99 -15.15
C VAL A 194 11.57 14.03 -13.99
N GLU A 195 12.00 14.53 -12.83
CA GLU A 195 12.28 13.68 -11.68
C GLU A 195 11.06 13.00 -11.10
N GLU A 196 9.97 13.74 -10.87
CA GLU A 196 8.77 13.12 -10.33
C GLU A 196 8.09 12.21 -11.35
N LEU A 197 8.25 12.48 -12.66
CA LEU A 197 7.82 11.56 -13.71
C LEU A 197 8.61 10.25 -13.67
N THR A 198 9.94 10.30 -13.65
CA THR A 198 10.76 9.07 -13.68
C THR A 198 10.63 8.25 -12.40
N LYS A 199 10.51 8.90 -11.23
CA LYS A 199 10.19 8.25 -9.95
C LYS A 199 8.78 7.66 -9.99
N GLY A 200 7.80 8.45 -10.42
CA GLY A 200 6.40 8.07 -10.51
C GLY A 200 6.16 6.87 -11.42
N LEU A 201 6.88 6.77 -12.54
CA LEU A 201 6.87 5.60 -13.41
C LEU A 201 7.31 4.34 -12.68
N GLY A 202 8.33 4.41 -11.82
CA GLY A 202 8.76 3.28 -10.99
C GLY A 202 7.67 2.81 -10.06
N VAL A 203 7.03 3.75 -9.35
CA VAL A 203 5.88 3.46 -8.46
C VAL A 203 4.74 2.83 -9.24
N LEU A 204 4.46 3.35 -10.45
CA LEU A 204 3.42 2.83 -11.32
C LEU A 204 3.74 1.42 -11.82
N PHE A 205 4.97 1.13 -12.26
CA PHE A 205 5.36 -0.21 -12.70
C PHE A 205 5.25 -1.23 -11.56
N VAL A 206 5.76 -0.87 -10.37
CA VAL A 206 5.60 -1.68 -9.15
C VAL A 206 4.12 -1.99 -8.91
N PHE A 207 3.26 -0.97 -9.02
CA PHE A 207 1.82 -1.17 -8.87
C PHE A 207 1.18 -2.04 -9.95
N LEU A 208 1.50 -1.84 -11.22
CA LEU A 208 0.89 -2.59 -12.32
C LEU A 208 1.31 -4.06 -12.30
N ILE A 209 2.58 -4.34 -12.02
CA ILE A 209 3.13 -5.70 -11.94
C ILE A 209 2.56 -6.45 -10.74
N TRP A 210 2.45 -5.77 -9.58
CA TRP A 210 2.05 -6.38 -8.32
C TRP A 210 0.70 -5.88 -7.80
N ARG A 211 -0.23 -5.50 -8.69
CA ARG A 211 -1.52 -4.89 -8.30
C ARG A 211 -2.36 -5.70 -7.31
N ARG A 212 -2.13 -7.01 -7.25
CA ARG A 212 -2.87 -7.95 -6.38
C ARG A 212 -2.35 -7.98 -4.94
N THR A 213 -1.13 -7.51 -4.71
CA THR A 213 -0.52 -7.49 -3.38
C THR A 213 -0.57 -6.11 -2.74
N ILE A 214 -0.72 -5.05 -3.54
CA ILE A 214 -0.84 -3.66 -3.05
C ILE A 214 -2.28 -3.39 -2.61
N ASN A 215 -2.51 -3.37 -1.30
CA ASN A 215 -3.84 -3.35 -0.69
C ASN A 215 -4.18 -2.04 0.03
N GLY A 216 -3.54 -0.93 -0.37
CA GLY A 216 -4.08 0.42 -0.17
C GLY A 216 -3.03 1.52 -0.17
N THR A 217 -3.45 2.70 0.29
CA THR A 217 -2.71 3.96 0.23
C THR A 217 -1.30 3.87 0.82
N ILE A 218 -1.14 3.22 1.97
CA ILE A 218 0.16 3.20 2.65
C ILE A 218 1.16 2.29 1.95
N ASP A 219 0.73 1.20 1.32
CA ASP A 219 1.64 0.38 0.51
C ASP A 219 2.19 1.22 -0.65
N GLY A 220 1.33 1.99 -1.32
CA GLY A 220 1.74 2.96 -2.35
C GLY A 220 2.72 4.01 -1.85
N VAL A 221 2.50 4.57 -0.65
CA VAL A 221 3.43 5.52 -0.01
C VAL A 221 4.77 4.87 0.28
N VAL A 222 4.81 3.64 0.79
CA VAL A 222 6.07 2.96 1.11
C VAL A 222 6.88 2.67 -0.15
N TYR A 223 6.25 2.16 -1.22
CA TYR A 223 6.97 1.94 -2.48
C TYR A 223 7.47 3.25 -3.10
N ALA A 224 6.65 4.31 -3.07
CA ALA A 224 7.07 5.65 -3.48
C ALA A 224 8.25 6.18 -2.67
N ALA A 225 8.23 5.99 -1.34
CA ALA A 225 9.31 6.42 -0.47
C ALA A 225 10.62 5.68 -0.77
N PHE A 226 10.58 4.37 -1.04
CA PHE A 226 11.78 3.61 -1.41
C PHE A 226 12.33 4.04 -2.78
N THR A 227 11.48 4.27 -3.78
CA THR A 227 11.91 4.82 -5.07
C THR A 227 12.52 6.21 -4.93
N ALA A 228 11.89 7.10 -4.16
CA ALA A 228 12.41 8.43 -3.90
C ALA A 228 13.71 8.41 -3.09
N ALA A 229 13.85 7.51 -2.11
CA ALA A 229 15.08 7.35 -1.32
C ALA A 229 16.25 6.89 -2.18
N GLY A 230 16.02 5.96 -3.13
CA GLY A 230 17.06 5.56 -4.08
C GLY A 230 17.51 6.69 -4.99
N PHE A 231 16.56 7.49 -5.49
CA PHE A 231 16.87 8.68 -6.27
C PHE A 231 17.68 9.70 -5.46
N ALA A 232 17.17 10.09 -4.29
CA ALA A 232 17.79 11.07 -3.42
C ALA A 232 19.19 10.65 -2.98
N PHE A 233 19.44 9.34 -2.83
CA PHE A 233 20.76 8.82 -2.51
C PHE A 233 21.78 9.15 -3.61
N VAL A 234 21.50 8.77 -4.85
CA VAL A 234 22.43 9.03 -5.97
C VAL A 234 22.57 10.51 -6.23
N GLU A 235 21.46 11.26 -6.15
CA GLU A 235 21.48 12.71 -6.31
C GLU A 235 22.37 13.38 -5.24
N ASN A 236 22.22 13.03 -3.96
CA ASN A 236 23.05 13.58 -2.89
C ASN A 236 24.55 13.32 -3.11
N ILE A 237 24.91 12.13 -3.63
CA ILE A 237 26.31 11.86 -3.97
C ILE A 237 26.80 12.83 -5.05
N LEU A 238 26.02 13.07 -6.10
CA LEU A 238 26.38 14.02 -7.15
C LEU A 238 26.55 15.43 -6.60
N TYR A 239 25.66 15.90 -5.74
CA TYR A 239 25.78 17.22 -5.09
C TYR A 239 27.01 17.32 -4.19
N PHE A 240 27.32 16.28 -3.41
CA PHE A 240 28.51 16.29 -2.54
C PHE A 240 29.82 16.23 -3.34
N VAL A 241 29.86 15.48 -4.44
CA VAL A 241 31.05 15.43 -5.31
C VAL A 241 31.27 16.76 -6.02
N GLN A 242 30.22 17.33 -6.62
CA GLN A 242 30.32 18.57 -7.40
C GLN A 242 30.55 19.80 -6.51
N GLY A 243 29.97 19.82 -5.31
CA GLY A 243 30.07 20.91 -4.36
C GLY A 243 31.01 20.62 -3.18
N TRP A 244 32.04 19.80 -3.38
CA TRP A 244 32.90 19.29 -2.30
C TRP A 244 33.46 20.38 -1.38
N GLU A 245 33.83 21.54 -1.94
CA GLU A 245 34.32 22.71 -1.19
C GLU A 245 33.31 23.20 -0.12
N TYR A 246 32.02 23.09 -0.41
CA TYR A 246 30.91 23.51 0.45
C TYR A 246 30.13 22.33 1.02
N VAL A 247 30.74 21.13 1.04
CA VAL A 247 30.04 19.87 1.37
C VAL A 247 29.34 19.93 2.73
N GLY A 248 29.90 20.63 3.72
CA GLY A 248 29.26 20.80 5.03
C GLY A 248 27.91 21.50 4.94
N THR A 249 27.82 22.61 4.21
CA THR A 249 26.56 23.34 3.99
C THR A 249 25.59 22.50 3.18
N ILE A 250 26.04 21.87 2.10
CA ILE A 250 25.21 21.02 1.24
C ILE A 250 24.69 19.82 2.03
N PHE A 251 25.50 19.22 2.90
CA PHE A 251 25.09 18.12 3.77
C PHE A 251 24.04 18.56 4.78
N VAL A 252 24.19 19.73 5.40
CA VAL A 252 23.18 20.25 6.33
C VAL A 252 21.88 20.52 5.59
N THR A 253 21.89 21.23 4.46
CA THR A 253 20.66 21.56 3.74
C THR A 253 19.99 20.30 3.19
N ARG A 254 20.74 19.43 2.51
CA ARG A 254 20.17 18.25 1.82
C ARG A 254 19.95 17.05 2.74
N GLY A 255 20.91 16.77 3.60
CA GLY A 255 20.95 15.57 4.44
C GLY A 255 20.24 15.73 5.78
N ILE A 256 20.20 16.94 6.35
CA ILE A 256 19.61 17.18 7.69
C ILE A 256 18.30 17.95 7.60
N LEU A 257 18.25 19.04 6.84
CA LEU A 257 17.06 19.90 6.76
C LEU A 257 16.03 19.38 5.75
N SER A 258 16.46 18.76 4.65
CA SER A 258 15.56 18.22 3.61
C SER A 258 15.54 16.69 3.39
N PRO A 259 15.85 15.80 4.36
CA PRO A 259 16.03 14.37 4.08
C PRO A 259 14.75 13.69 3.56
N PHE A 260 13.58 14.26 3.87
CA PHE A 260 12.29 13.70 3.48
C PHE A 260 11.66 14.38 2.26
N ALA A 261 12.29 15.40 1.67
CA ALA A 261 11.70 16.19 0.58
C ALA A 261 11.23 15.33 -0.60
N HIS A 262 12.14 14.60 -1.25
CA HIS A 262 11.78 13.72 -2.37
C HIS A 262 10.74 12.67 -1.99
N LEU A 263 10.82 12.13 -0.77
CA LEU A 263 9.85 11.14 -0.29
C LEU A 263 8.45 11.73 -0.21
N THR A 264 8.33 12.96 0.32
CA THR A 264 7.03 13.64 0.43
C THR A 264 6.42 13.96 -0.93
N PHE A 265 7.24 14.33 -1.92
CA PHE A 265 6.75 14.64 -3.28
C PHE A 265 6.26 13.38 -3.98
N THR A 266 7.12 12.37 -4.09
CA THR A 266 6.76 11.12 -4.79
C THR A 266 5.65 10.35 -4.04
N ALA A 267 5.51 10.55 -2.72
CA ALA A 267 4.39 10.00 -1.96
C ALA A 267 3.02 10.49 -2.46
N CYS A 268 2.90 11.66 -3.10
CA CYS A 268 1.65 12.08 -3.75
C CYS A 268 1.20 11.06 -4.82
N THR A 269 2.14 10.63 -5.67
CA THR A 269 1.92 9.55 -6.66
C THR A 269 1.57 8.23 -5.97
N GLY A 270 2.32 7.86 -4.92
CA GLY A 270 2.06 6.66 -4.13
C GLY A 270 0.68 6.63 -3.47
N VAL A 271 0.26 7.74 -2.87
CA VAL A 271 -1.07 7.91 -2.28
C VAL A 271 -2.15 7.73 -3.33
N ALA A 272 -2.04 8.42 -4.47
CA ALA A 272 -3.08 8.39 -5.49
C ALA A 272 -3.23 7.00 -6.11
N ILE A 273 -2.11 6.33 -6.41
CA ILE A 273 -2.10 4.93 -6.88
C ILE A 273 -2.69 4.01 -5.81
N GLY A 274 -2.28 4.14 -4.54
CA GLY A 274 -2.78 3.29 -3.47
C GLY A 274 -4.26 3.52 -3.12
N VAL A 275 -4.80 4.72 -3.32
CA VAL A 275 -6.26 4.96 -3.24
C VAL A 275 -6.98 4.33 -4.43
N SER A 276 -6.37 4.38 -5.62
CA SER A 276 -6.96 3.81 -6.83
C SER A 276 -7.17 2.30 -6.74
N SER A 277 -6.35 1.58 -5.97
CA SER A 277 -6.49 0.14 -5.76
C SER A 277 -7.78 -0.24 -5.04
N ARG A 278 -8.42 0.72 -4.37
CA ARG A 278 -9.71 0.58 -3.68
C ARG A 278 -10.88 1.23 -4.42
N ARG A 279 -10.70 1.70 -5.66
CA ARG A 279 -11.79 2.29 -6.47
C ARG A 279 -12.48 1.18 -7.27
N ARG A 280 -13.80 1.30 -7.46
CA ARG A 280 -14.62 0.29 -8.16
C ARG A 280 -14.19 0.07 -9.62
N SER A 281 -13.66 1.11 -10.27
CA SER A 281 -13.12 1.03 -11.63
C SER A 281 -11.71 0.45 -11.63
N GLN A 282 -11.50 -0.63 -12.39
CA GLN A 282 -10.18 -1.23 -12.62
C GLN A 282 -9.18 -0.31 -13.34
N TYR A 283 -9.66 0.79 -13.92
CA TYR A 283 -8.84 1.80 -14.63
C TYR A 283 -8.68 3.10 -13.83
N ALA A 284 -9.18 3.16 -12.58
CA ALA A 284 -9.04 4.34 -11.75
C ALA A 284 -7.57 4.74 -11.54
N TRP A 285 -6.66 3.78 -11.55
CA TRP A 285 -5.23 4.03 -11.42
C TRP A 285 -4.68 4.96 -12.50
N ALA A 286 -5.23 4.94 -13.72
CA ALA A 286 -4.67 5.71 -14.83
C ALA A 286 -4.78 7.21 -14.59
N TRP A 287 -5.99 7.69 -14.26
CA TRP A 287 -6.20 9.11 -13.96
C TRP A 287 -5.66 9.48 -12.57
N MET A 288 -5.76 8.58 -11.58
CA MET A 288 -5.23 8.86 -10.23
C MET A 288 -3.71 8.95 -10.21
N ALA A 289 -3.00 8.12 -10.97
CA ALA A 289 -1.55 8.24 -11.13
C ALA A 289 -1.17 9.61 -11.69
N LEU A 290 -1.92 10.12 -12.68
CA LEU A 290 -1.72 11.46 -13.23
C LEU A 290 -1.96 12.56 -12.18
N VAL A 291 -3.06 12.47 -11.42
CA VAL A 291 -3.35 13.43 -10.33
C VAL A 291 -2.26 13.43 -9.27
N GLY A 292 -1.79 12.24 -8.86
CA GLY A 292 -0.70 12.09 -7.91
C GLY A 292 0.61 12.66 -8.44
N LEU A 293 0.92 12.43 -9.72
CA LEU A 293 2.09 12.95 -10.41
C LEU A 293 2.07 14.48 -10.48
N VAL A 294 0.94 15.08 -10.89
CA VAL A 294 0.79 16.54 -10.92
C VAL A 294 0.98 17.12 -9.51
N GLY A 295 0.40 16.48 -8.49
CA GLY A 295 0.62 16.87 -7.10
C GLY A 295 2.10 16.80 -6.68
N ALA A 296 2.81 15.74 -7.08
CA ALA A 296 4.24 15.58 -6.81
C ALA A 296 5.08 16.68 -7.47
N ILE A 297 4.83 16.95 -8.76
CA ILE A 297 5.55 17.97 -9.54
C ILE A 297 5.32 19.36 -8.94
N LEU A 298 4.07 19.73 -8.68
CA LEU A 298 3.74 21.04 -8.11
C LEU A 298 4.38 21.23 -6.75
N LEU A 299 4.35 20.19 -5.91
CA LEU A 299 4.90 20.27 -4.56
C LEU A 299 6.43 20.36 -4.59
N HIS A 300 7.09 19.62 -5.48
CA HIS A 300 8.53 19.69 -5.68
C HIS A 300 8.96 21.02 -6.30
N ALA A 301 8.24 21.55 -7.29
CA ALA A 301 8.50 22.89 -7.84
C ALA A 301 8.32 24.00 -6.81
N THR A 302 7.28 23.91 -5.98
CA THR A 302 7.04 24.84 -4.87
C THR A 302 8.21 24.80 -3.88
N TRP A 303 8.68 23.61 -3.54
CA TRP A 303 9.85 23.43 -2.69
C TRP A 303 11.11 24.05 -3.27
N ASN A 304 11.38 23.81 -4.56
CA ASN A 304 12.53 24.40 -5.24
C ASN A 304 12.44 25.93 -5.21
N GLY A 305 11.25 26.50 -5.40
CA GLY A 305 11.00 27.93 -5.22
C GLY A 305 11.32 28.45 -3.81
N PHE A 306 11.01 27.69 -2.76
CA PHE A 306 11.36 28.07 -1.38
C PHE A 306 12.87 28.07 -1.15
N VAL A 307 13.57 27.07 -1.70
CA VAL A 307 15.03 26.94 -1.59
C VAL A 307 15.73 28.07 -2.34
N THR A 308 15.23 28.47 -3.52
CA THR A 308 15.84 29.54 -4.33
C THR A 308 15.54 30.95 -3.83
N ALA A 309 14.45 31.16 -3.08
CA ALA A 309 14.04 32.49 -2.60
C ALA A 309 15.03 33.11 -1.60
N ASN A 310 15.20 32.50 -0.43
CA ASN A 310 16.27 32.77 0.54
C ASN A 310 16.20 31.79 1.71
N PHE A 311 17.30 31.67 2.47
CA PHE A 311 17.40 30.71 3.57
C PHE A 311 16.38 30.93 4.70
N GLY A 312 15.98 32.17 4.98
CA GLY A 312 14.98 32.49 6.00
C GLY A 312 13.57 32.02 5.61
N VAL A 313 13.17 32.29 4.37
CA VAL A 313 11.91 31.81 3.77
C VAL A 313 11.90 30.29 3.70
N TYR A 314 13.02 29.68 3.30
CA TYR A 314 13.20 28.24 3.33
C TYR A 314 12.89 27.67 4.71
N LEU A 315 13.55 28.13 5.77
CA LEU A 315 13.29 27.64 7.14
C LEU A 315 11.86 27.91 7.62
N LEU A 316 11.31 29.09 7.31
CA LEU A 316 9.95 29.47 7.72
C LEU A 316 8.89 28.53 7.12
N LEU A 317 9.04 28.14 5.85
CA LEU A 317 8.06 27.32 5.14
C LEU A 317 8.33 25.81 5.29
N GLN A 318 9.57 25.43 5.55
CA GLN A 318 10.03 24.06 5.76
C GLN A 318 9.29 23.35 6.91
N PHE A 319 9.28 23.93 8.10
CA PHE A 319 8.74 23.26 9.29
C PHE A 319 7.20 23.11 9.24
N PRO A 320 6.42 24.14 8.84
CA PRO A 320 4.99 23.99 8.61
C PRO A 320 4.66 22.93 7.55
N PHE A 321 5.44 22.87 6.46
CA PHE A 321 5.26 21.84 5.44
C PHE A 321 5.45 20.43 6.02
N TYR A 322 6.52 20.18 6.77
CA TYR A 322 6.73 18.88 7.41
C TYR A 322 5.69 18.57 8.49
N ALA A 323 5.25 19.56 9.27
CA ALA A 323 4.17 19.38 10.23
C ALA A 323 2.86 18.97 9.52
N LEU A 324 2.56 19.58 8.37
CA LEU A 324 1.41 19.21 7.53
C LEU A 324 1.52 17.77 7.01
N CYS A 325 2.69 17.37 6.47
CA CYS A 325 2.92 16.01 6.01
C CYS A 325 2.79 14.98 7.14
N ILE A 326 3.37 15.24 8.31
CA ILE A 326 3.27 14.38 9.50
C ILE A 326 1.81 14.29 9.97
N GLY A 327 1.10 15.43 9.98
CA GLY A 327 -0.33 15.50 10.31
C GLY A 327 -1.17 14.65 9.36
N LEU A 328 -0.93 14.75 8.05
CA LEU A 328 -1.63 13.98 7.02
C LEU A 328 -1.36 12.47 7.17
N VAL A 329 -0.10 12.06 7.35
CA VAL A 329 0.25 10.64 7.59
C VAL A 329 -0.39 10.13 8.87
N SER A 330 -0.40 10.93 9.94
CA SER A 330 -1.03 10.58 11.21
C SER A 330 -2.55 10.44 11.07
N TRP A 331 -3.19 11.33 10.31
CA TRP A 331 -4.60 11.28 10.00
C TRP A 331 -4.96 10.07 9.13
N LEU A 332 -4.20 9.76 8.09
CA LEU A 332 -4.36 8.55 7.27
C LEU A 332 -4.27 7.29 8.13
N ARG A 333 -3.29 7.24 9.04
CA ARG A 333 -3.13 6.13 9.99
C ARG A 333 -4.31 5.98 10.94
N TRP A 334 -4.84 7.09 11.44
CA TRP A 334 -6.02 7.07 12.30
C TRP A 334 -7.27 6.65 11.54
N SER A 335 -7.44 7.13 10.30
CA SER A 335 -8.54 6.75 9.41
C SER A 335 -8.55 5.25 9.15
N GLU A 336 -7.42 4.64 8.78
CA GLU A 336 -7.31 3.19 8.56
C GLU A 336 -7.66 2.38 9.82
N ARG A 337 -7.22 2.84 11.01
CA ARG A 337 -7.57 2.19 12.28
C ARG A 337 -9.07 2.24 12.55
N ARG A 338 -9.73 3.36 12.25
CA ARG A 338 -11.18 3.48 12.41
C ARG A 338 -11.94 2.58 11.44
N SER A 339 -11.49 2.47 10.19
CA SER A 339 -12.11 1.55 9.21
C SER A 339 -12.00 0.09 9.67
N MET A 340 -10.83 -0.34 10.14
CA MET A 340 -10.66 -1.69 10.70
C MET A 340 -11.56 -1.94 11.91
N ARG A 341 -11.68 -0.96 12.81
CA ARG A 341 -12.55 -1.07 13.97
C ARG A 341 -14.02 -1.21 13.57
N ARG A 342 -14.52 -0.40 12.64
CA ARG A 342 -15.89 -0.52 12.13
C ARG A 342 -16.15 -1.92 11.55
N GLY A 343 -15.22 -2.42 10.74
CA GLY A 343 -15.32 -3.75 10.16
C GLY A 343 -15.43 -4.87 11.22
N ILE A 344 -14.67 -4.77 12.32
CA ILE A 344 -14.74 -5.74 13.43
C ILE A 344 -16.01 -5.54 14.28
N ASP A 345 -16.41 -4.29 14.52
CA ASP A 345 -17.58 -3.94 15.32
C ASP A 345 -18.86 -4.54 14.70
N ASP A 346 -19.01 -4.54 13.37
CA ASP A 346 -20.14 -5.19 12.67
C ASP A 346 -20.29 -6.69 13.07
N TYR A 347 -19.18 -7.43 13.10
CA TYR A 347 -19.18 -8.84 13.50
C TYR A 347 -19.34 -9.02 15.01
N ALA A 348 -18.89 -8.06 15.82
CA ALA A 348 -19.12 -8.07 17.26
C ALA A 348 -20.61 -7.93 17.59
N HIS A 349 -21.34 -7.05 16.90
CA HIS A 349 -22.80 -6.93 17.02
C HIS A 349 -23.53 -8.19 16.56
N ALA A 350 -22.96 -8.91 15.58
CA ALA A 350 -23.45 -10.22 15.15
C ALA A 350 -23.06 -11.39 16.09
N GLY A 351 -22.36 -11.13 17.20
CA GLY A 351 -22.00 -12.11 18.22
C GLY A 351 -20.70 -12.89 17.97
N TRP A 352 -19.93 -12.58 16.93
CA TRP A 352 -18.70 -13.30 16.59
C TRP A 352 -17.50 -12.92 17.46
N PHE A 353 -17.51 -11.72 18.04
CA PHE A 353 -16.43 -11.19 18.90
C PHE A 353 -16.99 -10.58 20.18
N SER A 354 -16.34 -10.86 21.30
CA SER A 354 -16.58 -10.20 22.58
C SER A 354 -16.00 -8.77 22.62
N PRO A 355 -16.50 -7.87 23.47
CA PRO A 355 -15.93 -6.52 23.63
C PRO A 355 -14.44 -6.51 23.96
N ALA A 356 -13.97 -7.49 24.74
CA ALA A 356 -12.55 -7.66 25.07
C ALA A 356 -11.73 -8.08 23.85
N GLU A 357 -12.24 -9.00 23.03
CA GLU A 357 -11.62 -9.36 21.76
C GLU A 357 -11.58 -8.16 20.81
N VAL A 358 -12.64 -7.35 20.71
CA VAL A 358 -12.63 -6.12 19.89
C VAL A 358 -11.51 -5.18 20.35
N GLN A 359 -11.35 -4.91 21.64
CA GLN A 359 -10.26 -4.07 22.15
C GLN A 359 -8.87 -4.66 21.85
N MET A 360 -8.73 -5.99 21.99
CA MET A 360 -7.52 -6.72 21.62
C MET A 360 -7.25 -6.62 20.11
N LEU A 361 -8.28 -6.75 19.29
CA LEU A 361 -8.24 -6.82 17.82
C LEU A 361 -8.29 -5.44 17.14
N THR A 362 -8.36 -4.34 17.86
CA THR A 362 -8.36 -2.98 17.27
C THR A 362 -7.12 -2.17 17.66
N THR A 363 -6.33 -2.63 18.63
CA THR A 363 -5.16 -1.89 19.13
C THR A 363 -3.86 -2.68 19.06
N GLY A 364 -2.74 -1.99 18.79
CA GLY A 364 -1.42 -2.62 18.80
C GLY A 364 -1.05 -3.23 20.16
N LYS A 365 -1.30 -2.48 21.24
CA LYS A 365 -1.06 -2.91 22.62
C LYS A 365 -1.89 -4.15 22.97
N GLY A 366 -3.19 -4.15 22.65
CA GLY A 366 -4.10 -5.28 22.87
C GLY A 366 -3.63 -6.56 22.18
N ARG A 367 -3.30 -6.51 20.90
CA ARG A 367 -2.77 -7.68 20.16
C ARG A 367 -1.50 -8.25 20.80
N ARG A 368 -0.57 -7.37 21.22
CA ARG A 368 0.70 -7.73 21.90
C ARG A 368 0.42 -8.44 23.22
N LEU A 369 -0.54 -7.93 23.98
CA LEU A 369 -1.00 -8.56 25.21
C LEU A 369 -1.65 -9.92 24.93
N GLY A 370 -2.50 -10.05 23.90
CA GLY A 370 -3.09 -11.34 23.51
C GLY A 370 -2.04 -12.39 23.13
N ARG A 371 -1.00 -12.00 22.37
CA ARG A 371 0.11 -12.92 22.05
C ARG A 371 0.94 -13.28 23.28
N ARG A 372 1.24 -12.30 24.14
CA ARG A 372 1.93 -12.56 25.43
C ARG A 372 1.11 -13.47 26.34
N TRP A 373 -0.20 -13.29 26.38
CA TRP A 373 -1.13 -14.14 27.12
C TRP A 373 -1.13 -15.59 26.60
N ALA A 374 -0.87 -15.79 25.30
CA ALA A 374 -0.76 -17.12 24.72
C ALA A 374 0.60 -17.80 24.97
N VAL A 375 1.66 -17.07 25.35
CA VAL A 375 3.01 -17.62 25.56
C VAL A 375 3.04 -18.72 26.64
N PRO A 376 2.46 -18.52 27.85
CA PRO A 376 2.43 -19.56 28.87
C PRO A 376 1.64 -20.82 28.48
N ARG A 377 0.80 -20.74 27.43
CA ARG A 377 -0.05 -21.83 26.94
C ARG A 377 0.60 -22.66 25.83
N GLY A 378 1.88 -22.41 25.54
CA GLY A 378 2.68 -23.17 24.60
C GLY A 378 2.65 -22.65 23.15
N PRO A 379 3.52 -23.20 22.28
CA PRO A 379 3.74 -22.70 20.93
C PRO A 379 2.50 -22.81 20.04
N GLN A 380 1.66 -23.83 20.23
CA GLN A 380 0.41 -23.99 19.49
C GLN A 380 -0.59 -22.86 19.82
N ALA A 381 -0.71 -22.45 21.08
CA ALA A 381 -1.57 -21.34 21.48
C ALA A 381 -1.06 -20.00 20.93
N VAL A 382 0.26 -19.77 20.93
CA VAL A 382 0.88 -18.58 20.32
C VAL A 382 0.59 -18.51 18.82
N TYR A 383 0.77 -19.63 18.11
CA TYR A 383 0.45 -19.73 16.69
C TYR A 383 -1.04 -19.49 16.44
N ALA A 384 -1.92 -20.16 17.20
CA ALA A 384 -3.36 -20.00 17.07
C ALA A 384 -3.83 -18.57 17.37
N MET A 385 -3.28 -17.90 18.39
CA MET A 385 -3.56 -16.48 18.66
C MET A 385 -3.10 -15.57 17.52
N ALA A 386 -1.94 -15.87 16.90
CA ALA A 386 -1.47 -15.12 15.75
C ALA A 386 -2.37 -15.32 14.51
N VAL A 387 -2.86 -16.54 14.28
CA VAL A 387 -3.85 -16.85 13.24
C VAL A 387 -5.17 -16.15 13.53
N PHE A 388 -5.72 -16.28 14.74
CA PHE A 388 -6.96 -15.64 15.17
C PHE A 388 -6.95 -14.14 14.96
N GLN A 389 -5.84 -13.50 15.36
CA GLN A 389 -5.59 -12.10 15.03
C GLN A 389 -5.61 -11.99 13.51
N LYS A 390 -4.61 -12.45 12.75
CA LYS A 390 -4.53 -12.29 11.29
C LYS A 390 -5.88 -12.45 10.55
N THR A 391 -6.59 -13.55 10.76
CA THR A 391 -7.86 -13.87 10.10
C THR A 391 -8.95 -12.83 10.39
N ALA A 392 -9.01 -12.24 11.59
CA ALA A 392 -10.02 -11.23 11.90
C ALA A 392 -9.82 -9.89 11.15
N SER A 393 -8.62 -9.57 10.63
CA SER A 393 -8.39 -8.33 9.85
C SER A 393 -8.53 -8.65 8.40
N GLU A 394 -8.18 -9.86 7.97
CA GLU A 394 -8.60 -10.34 6.66
C GLU A 394 -10.13 -10.26 6.55
N LEU A 395 -10.86 -10.65 7.60
CA LEU A 395 -12.31 -10.52 7.67
C LEU A 395 -12.78 -9.06 7.68
N ALA A 396 -12.17 -8.19 8.49
CA ALA A 396 -12.52 -6.76 8.52
C ALA A 396 -12.20 -6.06 7.18
N GLN A 397 -11.11 -6.43 6.53
CA GLN A 397 -10.73 -5.94 5.20
C GLN A 397 -11.69 -6.43 4.13
N LEU A 398 -12.04 -7.72 4.15
CA LEU A 398 -13.02 -8.32 3.24
C LEU A 398 -14.37 -7.59 3.36
N ARG A 399 -14.80 -7.31 4.59
CA ARG A 399 -16.01 -6.53 4.87
C ARG A 399 -15.93 -5.11 4.33
N GLN A 400 -14.82 -4.42 4.58
CA GLN A 400 -14.61 -3.06 4.07
C GLN A 400 -14.64 -3.04 2.53
N GLN A 401 -14.01 -4.02 1.87
CA GLN A 401 -14.07 -4.18 0.41
C GLN A 401 -15.50 -4.36 -0.07
N ALA A 402 -16.33 -5.13 0.62
CA ALA A 402 -17.74 -5.28 0.26
C ALA A 402 -18.53 -3.97 0.42
N VAL A 403 -18.31 -3.23 1.51
CA VAL A 403 -18.92 -1.91 1.74
C VAL A 403 -18.49 -0.89 0.68
N ASP A 404 -17.22 -0.92 0.27
CA ASP A 404 -16.67 -0.07 -0.79
C ASP A 404 -17.17 -0.48 -2.21
N GLY A 405 -17.94 -1.58 -2.30
CA GLY A 405 -18.56 -2.07 -3.52
C GLY A 405 -17.69 -3.02 -4.34
N HIS A 406 -16.66 -3.62 -3.73
CA HIS A 406 -15.72 -4.59 -4.31
C HIS A 406 -16.00 -6.02 -3.87
N ALA A 407 -17.21 -6.32 -3.38
CA ALA A 407 -17.60 -7.70 -3.09
C ALA A 407 -17.41 -8.55 -4.34
N GLN A 408 -16.42 -9.44 -4.31
CA GLN A 408 -16.21 -10.44 -5.34
C GLN A 408 -17.34 -11.46 -5.29
N ALA A 409 -17.60 -12.18 -6.38
CA ALA A 409 -18.64 -13.21 -6.43
C ALA A 409 -18.44 -14.30 -5.36
N ASP A 410 -17.21 -14.48 -4.87
CA ASP A 410 -16.81 -15.41 -3.82
C ASP A 410 -16.80 -14.80 -2.41
N PHE A 411 -17.31 -13.57 -2.21
CA PHE A 411 -17.31 -12.87 -0.93
C PHE A 411 -17.88 -13.73 0.20
N SER A 412 -19.08 -14.30 0.00
CA SER A 412 -19.75 -15.11 1.03
C SER A 412 -19.00 -16.40 1.35
N ALA A 413 -18.34 -17.03 0.36
CA ALA A 413 -17.51 -18.21 0.59
C ALA A 413 -16.25 -17.86 1.40
N LYS A 414 -15.56 -16.76 1.04
CA LYS A 414 -14.40 -16.25 1.79
C LYS A 414 -14.75 -15.81 3.20
N GLU A 415 -15.88 -15.11 3.37
CA GLU A 415 -16.37 -14.67 4.67
C GLU A 415 -16.59 -15.88 5.58
N SER A 416 -17.26 -16.93 5.08
CA SER A 416 -17.46 -18.18 5.81
C SER A 416 -16.14 -18.88 6.16
N GLU A 417 -15.21 -19.00 5.21
CA GLU A 417 -13.89 -19.61 5.43
C GLU A 417 -13.10 -18.89 6.55
N LEU A 418 -13.13 -17.55 6.55
CA LEU A 418 -12.44 -16.75 7.56
C LEU A 418 -13.08 -16.91 8.94
N LEU A 419 -14.42 -16.94 9.02
CA LEU A 419 -15.15 -17.18 10.27
C LEU A 419 -14.87 -18.58 10.85
N ASP A 420 -14.80 -19.60 10.00
CA ASP A 420 -14.42 -20.96 10.41
C ASP A 420 -12.99 -21.01 10.95
N ARG A 421 -12.04 -20.36 10.26
CA ARG A 421 -10.65 -20.24 10.73
C ARG A 421 -10.55 -19.51 12.07
N ILE A 422 -11.31 -18.44 12.27
CA ILE A 422 -11.38 -17.70 13.55
C ILE A 422 -11.87 -18.63 14.66
N THR A 423 -12.94 -19.39 14.39
CA THR A 423 -13.52 -20.33 15.36
C THR A 423 -12.56 -21.45 15.72
N LEU A 424 -11.87 -22.02 14.73
CA LEU A 424 -10.87 -23.07 14.94
C LEU A 424 -9.70 -22.55 15.78
N ALA A 425 -9.14 -21.40 15.41
CA ALA A 425 -8.02 -20.78 16.13
C ALA A 425 -8.41 -20.48 17.58
N ARG A 426 -9.63 -19.97 17.81
CA ARG A 426 -10.18 -19.73 19.15
C ARG A 426 -10.22 -20.99 20.01
N ARG A 427 -10.72 -22.10 19.46
CA ARG A 427 -10.73 -23.38 20.17
C ARG A 427 -9.31 -23.83 20.55
N THR A 428 -8.34 -23.66 19.65
CA THR A 428 -6.96 -24.11 19.89
C THR A 428 -6.29 -23.36 21.03
N PHE A 429 -6.38 -22.03 21.09
CA PHE A 429 -5.73 -21.29 22.19
C PHE A 429 -6.51 -21.30 23.51
N LEU A 430 -7.79 -21.68 23.50
CA LEU A 430 -8.59 -21.87 24.72
C LEU A 430 -8.46 -23.29 25.31
N ARG A 431 -8.18 -24.31 24.49
CA ARG A 431 -7.97 -25.70 24.94
C ARG A 431 -6.67 -25.95 25.70
N GLY A 432 -5.73 -25.00 25.70
CA GLY A 432 -4.54 -25.05 26.54
C GLY A 432 -4.80 -24.68 28.00
N GLN A 433 -6.02 -24.93 28.51
CA GLN A 433 -6.44 -24.76 29.91
C GLN A 433 -6.48 -26.11 30.61
#